data_AF-A0A813JLR3-F1
#
_entry.id   AF-A0A813JLR3-F1
#
_cell.length_a   1.000
_cell.length_b   1.000
_cell.length_c   1.000
_cell.angle_alpha   90.00
_cell.angle_beta   90.00
_cell.angle_gamma   90.00
#
_symmetry.space_group_name_H-M   'P 1'
#
loop_
_entity.id
_entity.type
_entity.pdbx_description
1 polymer ?
#
loop_
_entity_poly.entity_id
_entity_poly.type
_entity_poly.pdbx_seq_one_letter_code
_entity_poly.pdbx_strand_id
1 'polypeptide(L)'
;LFSPIVEGAKVAIGPEELNKWRAEVIKAHTKVISYFVDTSQSGFGKIALQRLFEAADANGDGKLCKEEVRSCLTSLGFSWMDHERVEGLVAKGDLNGDEEIDFEEFVLQAPVTLRQNLVKLAKRNGDDLGFLV
;
A
#
# COMPACT_ATOMS: atom_id res chain seq x y z
N LEU A 1 19.37 9.99 -3.85
CA LEU A 1 20.60 9.32 -4.32
C LEU A 1 20.26 7.90 -4.75
N PHE A 2 20.74 7.44 -5.90
CA PHE A 2 20.52 6.07 -6.37
C PHE A 2 21.57 5.12 -5.78
N SER A 3 21.26 3.83 -5.69
CA SER A 3 22.25 2.84 -5.25
C SER A 3 23.34 2.66 -6.31
N PRO A 4 24.56 2.25 -5.94
CA PRO A 4 25.66 2.04 -6.89
C PRO A 4 25.32 1.08 -8.04
N ILE A 5 24.49 0.06 -7.76
CA ILE A 5 24.01 -0.91 -8.77
C ILE A 5 23.15 -0.20 -9.82
N VAL A 6 22.28 0.69 -9.37
CA VAL A 6 21.36 1.43 -10.22
C VAL A 6 22.09 2.46 -11.09
N GLU A 7 23.14 3.08 -10.56
CA GLU A 7 24.02 3.96 -11.35
C GLU A 7 24.83 3.18 -12.38
N GLY A 8 25.39 2.03 -12.00
CA GLY A 8 26.09 1.14 -12.93
C GLY A 8 25.20 0.67 -14.08
N ALA A 9 23.96 0.29 -13.79
CA ALA A 9 22.98 -0.06 -14.82
C ALA A 9 22.72 1.12 -15.77
N LYS A 10 22.55 2.34 -15.24
CA LYS A 10 22.34 3.56 -16.06
C LYS A 10 23.46 3.81 -17.05
N VAL A 11 24.70 3.59 -16.63
CA VAL A 11 25.88 3.72 -17.50
C VAL A 11 25.89 2.63 -18.59
N ALA A 12 25.49 1.41 -18.25
CA ALA A 12 25.54 0.27 -19.16
C ALA A 12 24.45 0.27 -20.25
N ILE A 13 23.19 0.54 -19.86
CA ILE A 13 22.03 0.42 -20.78
C ILE A 13 21.46 1.76 -21.23
N GLY A 14 21.98 2.87 -20.70
CA GLY A 14 21.49 4.21 -20.98
C GLY A 14 20.21 4.58 -20.21
N PRO A 15 19.91 5.88 -20.10
CA PRO A 15 18.81 6.37 -19.27
C PRO A 15 17.42 5.98 -19.79
N GLU A 16 17.22 5.96 -21.11
CA GLU A 16 15.90 5.65 -21.71
C GLU A 16 15.48 4.20 -21.50
N GLU A 17 16.35 3.25 -21.83
CA GLU A 17 16.08 1.83 -21.62
C GLU A 17 15.99 1.47 -20.13
N LEU A 18 16.80 2.11 -19.27
CA LEU A 18 16.67 1.95 -17.83
C LEU A 18 15.30 2.43 -17.32
N ASN A 19 14.80 3.57 -17.81
CA ASN A 19 13.48 4.08 -17.42
C ASN A 19 12.36 3.15 -17.89
N LYS A 20 12.45 2.64 -19.12
CA LYS A 20 11.49 1.67 -19.67
C LYS A 20 11.46 0.36 -18.86
N TRP A 21 12.62 -0.19 -18.55
CA TRP A 21 12.73 -1.40 -17.71
C TRP A 21 12.13 -1.17 -16.33
N ARG A 22 12.41 -0.02 -15.70
CA ARG A 22 11.84 0.34 -14.40
C ARG A 22 10.32 0.46 -14.43
N ALA A 23 9.76 1.07 -15.47
CA ALA A 23 8.30 1.18 -15.63
C ALA A 23 7.63 -0.21 -15.68
N GLU A 24 8.22 -1.17 -16.41
CA GLU A 24 7.73 -2.55 -16.45
C GLU A 24 7.85 -3.26 -15.09
N VAL A 25 8.94 -3.03 -14.35
CA VAL A 25 9.10 -3.58 -12.98
C VAL A 25 8.04 -3.03 -12.02
N ILE A 26 7.75 -1.73 -12.06
CA ILE A 26 6.71 -1.10 -11.24
C ILE A 26 5.34 -1.66 -11.59
N LYS A 27 5.04 -1.81 -12.88
CA LYS A 27 3.79 -2.39 -13.38
C LYS A 27 3.63 -3.85 -12.94
N ALA A 28 4.69 -4.65 -12.98
CA ALA A 28 4.69 -6.02 -12.49
C ALA A 28 4.42 -6.09 -10.99
N HIS A 29 5.11 -5.28 -10.17
CA HIS A 29 4.85 -5.19 -8.73
C HIS A 29 3.40 -4.77 -8.42
N THR A 30 2.89 -3.77 -9.15
CA THR A 30 1.51 -3.30 -9.00
C THR A 30 0.50 -4.41 -9.30
N LYS A 31 0.75 -5.25 -10.31
CA LYS A 31 -0.11 -6.41 -10.62
C LYS A 31 -0.14 -7.44 -9.50
N VAL A 32 1.00 -7.75 -8.88
CA VAL A 32 1.05 -8.69 -7.74
C VAL A 32 0.15 -8.19 -6.61
N ILE A 33 0.23 -6.90 -6.31
CA ILE A 33 -0.62 -6.25 -5.31
C ILE A 33 -2.10 -6.25 -5.71
N SER A 34 -2.43 -5.98 -6.97
CA SER A 34 -3.82 -6.08 -7.45
C SER A 34 -4.37 -7.50 -7.31
N TYR A 35 -3.59 -8.51 -7.69
CA TYR A 35 -4.00 -9.91 -7.55
C TYR A 35 -4.20 -10.29 -6.09
N PHE A 36 -3.38 -9.78 -5.18
CA PHE A 36 -3.59 -9.94 -3.74
C PHE A 36 -4.95 -9.40 -3.31
N VAL A 37 -5.29 -8.17 -3.74
CA VAL A 37 -6.58 -7.56 -3.45
C VAL A 37 -7.73 -8.36 -4.07
N ASP A 38 -7.60 -8.78 -5.34
CA ASP A 38 -8.64 -9.53 -6.08
C ASP A 38 -8.88 -10.92 -5.47
N THR A 39 -7.86 -11.51 -4.84
CA THR A 39 -7.93 -12.83 -4.20
C THR A 39 -8.14 -12.76 -2.69
N SER A 40 -8.42 -11.58 -2.14
CA SER A 40 -8.67 -11.35 -0.70
C SER A 40 -9.74 -12.28 -0.11
N GLN A 41 -10.77 -12.63 -0.88
CA GLN A 41 -11.86 -13.51 -0.45
C GLN A 41 -11.51 -15.01 -0.48
N SER A 42 -10.38 -15.39 -1.10
CA SER A 42 -9.90 -16.77 -1.07
C SER A 42 -9.47 -17.17 0.34
N GLY A 43 -9.40 -18.48 0.63
CA GLY A 43 -8.92 -18.96 1.93
C GLY A 43 -7.52 -18.45 2.28
N PHE A 44 -6.62 -18.40 1.30
CA PHE A 44 -5.28 -17.82 1.47
C PHE A 44 -5.33 -16.29 1.65
N GLY A 45 -6.16 -15.59 0.88
CA GLY A 45 -6.35 -14.14 1.00
C GLY A 45 -6.84 -13.72 2.39
N LYS A 46 -7.79 -14.47 2.96
CA LYS A 46 -8.27 -14.24 4.33
C LYS A 46 -7.17 -14.42 5.37
N ILE A 47 -6.33 -15.47 5.24
CA ILE A 47 -5.18 -15.67 6.12
C ILE A 47 -4.22 -14.48 6.02
N ALA A 48 -3.95 -14.00 4.81
CA ALA A 48 -3.06 -12.87 4.64
C ALA A 48 -3.63 -11.55 5.19
N LEU A 49 -4.94 -11.31 5.02
CA LEU A 49 -5.61 -10.16 5.64
C LEU A 49 -5.56 -10.25 7.17
N GLN A 50 -5.73 -11.43 7.74
CA GLN A 50 -5.57 -11.65 9.17
C GLN A 50 -4.16 -11.30 9.64
N ARG A 51 -3.11 -11.74 8.93
CA ARG A 51 -1.73 -11.39 9.28
C ARG A 51 -1.45 -9.89 9.16
N LEU A 52 -2.06 -9.22 8.19
CA LEU A 52 -1.93 -7.76 8.06
C LEU A 52 -2.63 -7.02 9.19
N PHE A 53 -3.81 -7.51 9.60
CA PHE A 53 -4.54 -6.97 10.74
C PHE A 53 -3.75 -7.13 12.04
N GLU A 54 -3.27 -8.35 12.33
CA GLU A 54 -2.42 -8.65 13.50
C GLU A 54 -1.12 -7.82 13.52
N ALA A 55 -0.58 -7.46 12.35
CA ALA A 55 0.61 -6.60 12.27
C ALA A 55 0.29 -5.11 12.46
N ALA A 56 -0.95 -4.71 12.23
CA ALA A 56 -1.43 -3.33 12.39
C ALA A 56 -1.93 -3.07 13.82
N ASP A 57 -2.60 -4.05 14.43
CA ASP A 57 -3.09 -4.05 15.81
C ASP A 57 -1.90 -4.19 16.77
N ALA A 58 -1.33 -3.05 17.15
CA ALA A 58 -0.11 -3.02 17.95
C ALA A 58 -0.37 -3.35 19.42
N ASN A 59 -1.58 -3.07 19.89
CA ASN A 59 -1.96 -3.24 21.28
C ASN A 59 -2.64 -4.60 21.56
N GLY A 60 -3.18 -5.26 20.53
CA GLY A 60 -3.78 -6.59 20.59
C GLY A 60 -5.23 -6.62 21.08
N ASP A 61 -5.97 -5.52 20.99
CA ASP A 61 -7.37 -5.42 21.43
C ASP A 61 -8.37 -5.98 20.40
N GLY A 62 -7.88 -6.38 19.22
CA GLY A 62 -8.70 -6.94 18.15
C GLY A 62 -9.40 -5.87 17.31
N LYS A 63 -8.98 -4.62 17.43
CA LYS A 63 -9.46 -3.47 16.65
C LYS A 63 -8.27 -2.62 16.18
N LEU A 64 -8.53 -1.68 15.29
CA LEU A 64 -7.53 -0.72 14.83
C LEU A 64 -8.01 0.70 15.10
N CYS A 65 -7.29 1.39 15.98
CA CYS A 65 -7.49 2.83 16.17
C CYS A 65 -6.82 3.65 15.05
N LYS A 66 -7.13 4.95 14.99
CA LYS A 66 -6.61 5.88 13.98
C LYS A 66 -5.08 5.92 13.97
N GLU A 67 -4.47 5.87 15.14
CA GLU A 67 -3.02 5.88 15.35
C GLU A 67 -2.35 4.62 14.81
N GLU A 68 -2.94 3.44 15.05
CA GLU A 68 -2.44 2.15 14.57
C GLU A 68 -2.50 2.06 13.05
N VAL A 69 -3.64 2.46 12.45
CA VAL A 69 -3.77 2.55 10.99
C VAL A 69 -2.72 3.48 10.41
N ARG A 70 -2.49 4.64 11.03
CA ARG A 70 -1.46 5.60 10.58
C ARG A 70 -0.05 5.02 10.66
N SER A 71 0.28 4.37 11.76
CA SER A 71 1.59 3.76 11.99
C SER A 71 1.87 2.65 10.97
N CYS A 72 0.86 1.79 10.73
CA CYS A 72 0.93 0.73 9.74
C CYS A 72 1.12 1.28 8.32
N LEU A 73 0.31 2.28 7.92
CA LEU A 73 0.46 2.93 6.61
C LEU A 73 1.83 3.58 6.43
N THR A 74 2.36 4.21 7.47
CA THR A 74 3.71 4.79 7.45
C THR A 74 4.77 3.71 7.23
N SER A 75 4.64 2.57 7.93
CA SER A 75 5.55 1.42 7.80
C SER A 75 5.49 0.78 6.41
N LEU A 76 4.33 0.84 5.75
CA LEU A 76 4.11 0.41 4.37
C LEU A 76 4.60 1.42 3.32
N GLY A 77 5.21 2.53 3.74
CA GLY A 77 5.74 3.55 2.83
C GLY A 77 4.74 4.62 2.38
N PHE A 78 3.54 4.66 2.99
CA PHE A 78 2.54 5.71 2.77
C PHE A 78 2.74 6.91 3.72
N SER A 79 3.98 7.22 4.10
CA SER A 79 4.32 8.33 5.01
C SER A 79 3.86 9.71 4.50
N TRP A 80 3.49 9.82 3.23
CA TRP A 80 2.95 11.02 2.59
C TRP A 80 1.44 11.23 2.83
N MET A 81 0.74 10.29 3.45
CA MET A 81 -0.65 10.48 3.85
C MET A 81 -0.71 11.35 5.12
N ASP A 82 -1.37 12.50 5.00
CA ASP A 82 -1.61 13.41 6.11
C ASP A 82 -2.68 12.86 7.07
N HIS A 83 -2.80 13.50 8.24
CA HIS A 83 -3.73 13.09 9.30
C HIS A 83 -5.17 12.99 8.78
N GLU A 84 -5.61 14.02 8.06
CA GLU A 84 -6.98 14.14 7.55
C GLU A 84 -7.33 13.02 6.56
N ARG A 85 -6.39 12.61 5.69
CA ARG A 85 -6.63 11.47 4.79
C ARG A 85 -6.69 10.15 5.54
N VAL A 86 -5.87 9.96 6.58
CA VAL A 86 -5.93 8.75 7.39
C VAL A 86 -7.25 8.69 8.16
N GLU A 87 -7.67 9.78 8.78
CA GLU A 87 -9.00 9.86 9.42
C GLU A 87 -10.12 9.58 8.43
N GLY A 88 -10.05 10.15 7.23
CA GLY A 88 -11.02 9.88 6.17
C GLY A 88 -10.97 8.44 5.62
N LEU A 89 -9.87 7.70 5.82
CA LEU A 89 -9.83 6.26 5.55
C LEU A 89 -10.48 5.47 6.67
N VAL A 90 -10.16 5.82 7.93
CA VAL A 90 -10.73 5.15 9.10
C VAL A 90 -12.25 5.34 9.15
N ALA A 91 -12.73 6.56 8.94
CA ALA A 91 -14.17 6.86 8.90
C ALA A 91 -14.92 6.19 7.73
N LYS A 92 -14.22 5.71 6.69
CA LYS A 92 -14.83 4.87 5.64
C LYS A 92 -14.79 3.38 5.99
N GLY A 93 -13.83 3.00 6.82
CA GLY A 93 -13.60 1.66 7.33
C GLY A 93 -14.61 1.29 8.40
N ASP A 94 -14.82 2.22 9.33
CA ASP A 94 -15.76 2.16 10.44
C ASP A 94 -17.21 2.20 9.92
N LEU A 95 -17.89 1.06 9.94
CA LEU A 95 -19.27 0.90 9.48
C LEU A 95 -20.27 0.97 10.63
N ASN A 96 -19.82 0.64 11.84
CA ASN A 96 -20.66 0.55 13.02
C ASN A 96 -20.68 1.88 13.82
N GLY A 97 -19.76 2.80 13.56
CA GLY A 97 -19.64 4.13 14.16
C GLY A 97 -18.94 4.15 15.53
N ASP A 98 -18.10 3.16 15.85
CA ASP A 98 -17.35 3.08 17.12
C ASP A 98 -15.98 3.77 17.09
N GLU A 99 -15.66 4.45 15.98
CA GLU A 99 -14.39 5.13 15.70
C GLU A 99 -13.16 4.22 15.57
N GLU A 100 -13.35 2.92 15.58
CA GLU A 100 -12.33 1.89 15.41
C GLU A 100 -12.65 1.05 14.16
N ILE A 101 -11.72 0.20 13.75
CA ILE A 101 -11.97 -0.76 12.67
C ILE A 101 -11.78 -2.17 13.24
N ASP A 102 -12.87 -2.94 13.30
CA ASP A 102 -12.78 -4.34 13.66
C ASP A 102 -12.28 -5.21 12.49
N PHE A 103 -12.00 -6.49 12.76
CA PHE A 103 -11.48 -7.39 11.72
C PHE A 103 -12.46 -7.58 10.55
N GLU A 104 -13.77 -7.59 10.79
CA GLU A 104 -14.78 -7.80 9.76
C GLU A 104 -14.86 -6.59 8.82
N GLU A 105 -14.85 -5.40 9.40
CA GLU A 105 -14.74 -4.12 8.70
C GLU A 105 -13.44 -4.02 7.91
N PHE A 106 -12.31 -4.43 8.50
CA PHE A 106 -11.01 -4.46 7.83
C PHE A 106 -11.02 -5.38 6.60
N VAL A 107 -11.57 -6.59 6.70
CA VAL A 107 -11.65 -7.53 5.57
C VAL A 107 -12.50 -6.97 4.43
N LEU A 108 -13.54 -6.21 4.76
CA LEU A 108 -14.41 -5.59 3.76
C LEU A 108 -13.72 -4.38 3.08
N GLN A 109 -13.07 -3.51 3.86
CA GLN A 109 -12.65 -2.18 3.42
C GLN A 109 -11.18 -2.12 3.01
N ALA A 110 -10.29 -2.90 3.62
CA ALA A 110 -8.87 -2.89 3.30
C ALA A 110 -8.60 -3.24 1.83
N PRO A 111 -9.21 -4.27 1.21
CA PRO A 111 -8.98 -4.58 -0.20
C PRO A 111 -9.35 -3.41 -1.13
N VAL A 112 -10.51 -2.78 -0.90
CA VAL A 112 -11.01 -1.67 -1.71
C VAL A 112 -10.11 -0.44 -1.56
N THR A 113 -9.75 -0.12 -0.33
CA THR A 113 -8.92 1.03 0.04
C THR A 113 -7.49 0.87 -0.49
N LEU A 114 -6.89 -0.30 -0.31
CA LEU A 114 -5.55 -0.62 -0.77
C LEU A 114 -5.47 -0.54 -2.30
N ARG A 115 -6.48 -1.00 -3.04
CA ARG A 115 -6.51 -0.87 -4.51
C ARG A 115 -6.36 0.59 -4.96
N GLN A 116 -7.16 1.49 -4.39
CA GLN A 116 -7.16 2.89 -4.78
C GLN A 116 -5.86 3.60 -4.42
N ASN A 117 -5.33 3.32 -3.23
CA ASN A 117 -4.12 3.98 -2.74
C ASN A 117 -2.84 3.41 -3.35
N LEU A 118 -2.80 2.12 -3.70
CA LEU A 118 -1.64 1.50 -4.35
C LEU A 118 -1.48 1.96 -5.81
N VAL A 119 -2.59 2.19 -6.51
CA VAL A 119 -2.53 2.83 -7.84
C VAL A 119 -2.02 4.26 -7.74
N LYS A 120 -2.45 5.03 -6.73
CA LYS A 120 -1.93 6.38 -6.48
C LYS A 120 -0.45 6.36 -6.11
N LEU A 121 -0.02 5.42 -5.26
CA LEU A 121 1.38 5.22 -4.88
C LEU A 121 2.24 4.87 -6.10
N ALA A 122 1.78 3.97 -6.96
CA ALA A 122 2.51 3.60 -8.18
C ALA A 122 2.69 4.78 -9.13
N LYS A 123 1.66 5.62 -9.31
CA LYS A 123 1.74 6.85 -10.11
C LYS A 123 2.71 7.85 -9.49
N ARG A 124 2.55 8.15 -8.20
CA ARG A 124 3.41 9.11 -7.50
C ARG A 124 4.86 8.66 -7.46
N ASN A 125 5.13 7.39 -7.18
CA ASN A 125 6.50 6.86 -7.26
C ASN A 125 7.05 6.95 -8.69
N GLY A 126 6.19 6.82 -9.71
CA GLY A 126 6.55 7.11 -11.10
C GLY A 126 6.94 8.58 -11.29
N ASP A 127 6.11 9.52 -10.83
CA ASP A 127 6.36 10.97 -10.94
C ASP A 127 7.62 11.40 -10.18
N ASP A 128 7.74 11.05 -8.89
CA ASP A 128 8.85 11.43 -8.00
C ASP A 128 10.20 10.87 -8.48
N LEU A 129 10.19 9.76 -9.22
CA LEU A 129 11.39 9.17 -9.81
C LEU A 129 11.64 9.63 -11.26
N GLY A 130 10.79 10.50 -11.81
CA GLY A 130 10.91 11.04 -13.17
C GLY A 130 10.57 10.05 -14.29
N PHE A 131 9.73 9.06 -13.99
CA PHE A 131 9.30 8.01 -14.93
C PHE A 131 8.00 8.33 -15.68
N LEU A 132 7.29 9.36 -15.24
CA LEU A 132 6.10 9.87 -15.88
C LEU A 132 6.41 11.29 -16.37
N VAL A 133 6.61 11.40 -17.68
CA VAL A 133 6.61 12.65 -18.46
C VAL A 133 5.45 12.57 -19.43
#